data_AF-A0A258B473-F1
#
_entry.id   AF-A0A258B473-F1
#
_cell.length_a   1.000
_cell.length_b   1.000
_cell.length_c   1.000
_cell.angle_alpha   90.00
_cell.angle_beta   90.00
_cell.angle_gamma   90.00
#
_symmetry.space_group_name_H-M   'P 1'
#
loop_
_entity.id
_entity.type
_entity.pdbx_description
1 polymer ?
#
loop_
_entity_poly.entity_id
_entity_poly.type
_entity_poly.pdbx_seq_one_letter_code
_entity_poly.pdbx_strand_id
1 'polypeptide(L)'
;MSESQLSHLSDRYLTALRIHLEQGRQASLLPAHELGTEAVNLGLETLDLAKVHHQALELLILPDCSPVTRDEMTLRAEVFFTEAIVPIEKTHRFALEAHADLQQLQERLGQRTMDLADSNRDLQQGITERMTAEAALEHSERVSSQLLQESRVLEQQLKGMARHIMAADEVERKMMSLQLHDDIGQTLLGIHVRLLTLKAEATAKDGVLNQEIAITQRLLEESVKTINQFAHEFGIPHEI
;
A
#
# COMPACT_ATOMS: atom_id res chain seq x y z
N MET A 1 -1.06 -45.64 45.30
CA MET A 1 -0.88 -45.20 46.70
C MET A 1 -0.55 -46.41 47.55
N SER A 2 0.41 -46.33 48.47
CA SER A 2 0.65 -47.45 49.40
C SER A 2 -0.41 -47.41 50.50
N GLU A 3 -1.10 -48.53 50.75
CA GLU A 3 -2.08 -48.68 51.85
C GLU A 3 -1.58 -48.13 53.21
N SER A 4 -0.26 -48.21 53.43
CA SER A 4 0.42 -47.68 54.62
C SER A 4 0.26 -46.16 54.82
N GLN A 5 0.16 -45.36 53.76
CA GLN A 5 0.05 -43.90 53.87
C GLN A 5 -1.38 -43.46 54.21
N LEU A 6 -2.38 -44.15 53.65
CA LEU A 6 -3.78 -43.91 53.97
C LEU A 6 -4.08 -44.34 55.41
N SER A 7 -3.58 -45.49 55.84
CA SER A 7 -3.70 -45.95 57.24
C SER A 7 -3.10 -44.95 58.22
N HIS A 8 -1.92 -44.42 57.92
CA HIS A 8 -1.27 -43.41 58.77
C HIS A 8 -2.07 -42.10 58.85
N LEU A 9 -2.63 -41.63 57.73
CA LEU A 9 -3.51 -40.47 57.73
C LEU A 9 -4.77 -40.74 58.56
N SER A 10 -5.41 -41.91 58.38
CA SER A 10 -6.60 -42.32 59.14
C SER A 10 -6.36 -42.38 60.64
N ASP A 11 -5.21 -42.90 61.09
CA ASP A 11 -4.83 -42.95 62.51
C ASP A 11 -4.64 -41.55 63.10
N ARG A 12 -3.96 -40.66 62.34
CA ARG A 12 -3.77 -39.26 62.74
C ARG A 12 -5.09 -38.49 62.74
N TYR A 13 -5.96 -38.77 61.78
CA TYR A 13 -7.29 -38.19 61.67
C TYR A 13 -8.15 -38.58 62.87
N LEU A 14 -8.21 -39.87 63.20
CA LEU A 14 -8.90 -40.39 64.39
C LEU A 14 -8.39 -39.71 65.68
N THR A 15 -7.07 -39.63 65.84
CA THR A 15 -6.45 -39.02 67.02
C THR A 15 -6.79 -37.54 67.14
N ALA A 16 -6.66 -36.78 66.05
CA ALA A 16 -6.97 -35.35 66.05
C ALA A 16 -8.47 -35.08 66.28
N LEU A 17 -9.34 -35.88 65.66
CA LEU A 17 -10.79 -35.79 65.86
C LEU A 17 -11.16 -36.09 67.31
N ARG A 18 -10.58 -37.12 67.93
CA ARG A 18 -10.79 -37.43 69.35
C ARG A 18 -10.43 -36.26 70.25
N ILE A 19 -9.24 -35.68 70.06
CA ILE A 19 -8.77 -34.52 70.84
C ILE A 19 -9.74 -33.33 70.66
N HIS A 20 -10.20 -33.08 69.43
CA HIS A 20 -11.15 -32.02 69.14
C HIS A 20 -12.51 -32.23 69.83
N LEU A 21 -13.03 -33.47 69.82
CA LEU A 21 -14.28 -33.83 70.49
C LEU A 21 -14.19 -33.66 72.01
N GLU A 22 -13.07 -34.05 72.62
CA GLU A 22 -12.81 -33.94 74.06
C GLU A 22 -12.63 -32.48 74.52
N GLN A 23 -11.92 -31.65 73.75
CA GLN A 23 -11.65 -30.23 74.07
C GLN A 23 -12.84 -29.30 73.79
N GLY A 24 -13.76 -29.68 72.89
CA GLY A 24 -14.98 -28.93 72.61
C GLY A 24 -14.75 -27.53 72.06
N ARG A 25 -15.46 -26.52 72.58
CA ARG A 25 -15.42 -25.14 72.04
C ARG A 25 -14.04 -24.46 72.11
N GLN A 26 -13.10 -24.99 72.89
CA GLN A 26 -11.73 -24.46 73.00
C GLN A 26 -10.75 -25.15 72.03
N ALA A 27 -11.20 -26.15 71.28
CA ALA A 27 -10.35 -26.92 70.38
C ALA A 27 -9.93 -26.09 69.16
N SER A 28 -8.63 -26.16 68.82
CA SER A 28 -8.11 -25.57 67.58
C SER A 28 -8.57 -26.37 66.37
N LEU A 29 -8.84 -25.67 65.26
CA LEU A 29 -9.14 -26.27 63.95
C LEU A 29 -7.89 -26.47 63.08
N LEU A 30 -6.72 -25.98 63.52
CA LEU A 30 -5.46 -26.15 62.79
C LEU A 30 -5.13 -27.63 62.49
N PRO A 31 -5.32 -28.60 63.42
CA PRO A 31 -5.09 -30.01 63.12
C PRO A 31 -5.99 -30.55 61.99
N ALA A 32 -7.24 -30.08 61.90
CA ALA A 32 -8.14 -30.44 60.81
C ALA A 32 -7.61 -29.89 59.48
N HIS A 33 -7.21 -28.61 59.46
CA HIS A 33 -6.64 -27.97 58.28
C HIS A 33 -5.34 -28.64 57.78
N GLU A 34 -4.45 -29.02 58.70
CA GLU A 34 -3.20 -29.72 58.38
C GLU A 34 -3.46 -31.11 57.80
N LEU A 35 -4.41 -31.85 58.37
CA LEU A 35 -4.85 -33.14 57.83
C LEU A 35 -5.47 -33.00 56.44
N GLY A 36 -6.24 -31.93 56.21
CA GLY A 36 -6.73 -31.58 54.87
C GLY A 36 -5.60 -31.29 53.88
N THR A 37 -4.56 -30.60 54.33
CA THR A 37 -3.37 -30.31 53.51
C THR A 37 -2.59 -31.60 53.19
N GLU A 38 -2.47 -32.50 54.14
CA GLU A 38 -1.86 -33.82 53.95
C GLU A 38 -2.71 -34.70 53.00
N ALA A 39 -4.04 -34.64 53.12
CA ALA A 39 -4.96 -35.30 52.21
C ALA A 39 -4.79 -34.82 50.76
N VAL A 40 -4.64 -33.51 50.53
CA VAL A 40 -4.30 -32.95 49.20
C VAL A 40 -2.98 -33.50 48.68
N ASN A 41 -1.92 -33.56 49.51
CA ASN A 41 -0.62 -34.08 49.10
C ASN A 41 -0.65 -35.57 48.76
N LEU A 42 -1.58 -36.31 49.37
CA LEU A 42 -1.84 -37.71 49.08
C LEU A 42 -2.79 -37.90 47.88
N GLY A 43 -3.35 -36.82 47.33
CA GLY A 43 -4.30 -36.89 46.21
C GLY A 43 -5.67 -37.43 46.60
N LEU A 44 -6.06 -37.28 47.87
CA LEU A 44 -7.38 -37.66 48.35
C LEU A 44 -8.42 -36.60 47.98
N GLU A 45 -9.57 -37.05 47.52
CA GLU A 45 -10.71 -36.18 47.24
C GLU A 45 -11.64 -36.09 48.46
N THR A 46 -12.61 -35.18 48.41
CA THR A 46 -13.57 -34.93 49.49
C THR A 46 -14.30 -36.22 49.92
N LEU A 47 -14.61 -37.11 48.98
CA LEU A 47 -15.24 -38.40 49.26
C LEU A 47 -14.31 -39.36 50.02
N ASP A 48 -13.01 -39.34 49.73
CA ASP A 48 -12.04 -40.20 50.42
C ASP A 48 -11.87 -39.74 51.86
N LEU A 49 -11.77 -38.42 52.08
CA LEU A 49 -11.71 -37.87 53.43
C LEU A 49 -13.03 -38.07 54.19
N ALA A 50 -14.19 -38.05 53.50
CA ALA A 50 -15.48 -38.38 54.11
C ALA A 50 -15.55 -39.82 54.61
N LYS A 51 -14.96 -40.78 53.88
CA LYS A 51 -14.86 -42.18 54.32
C LYS A 51 -13.99 -42.31 55.57
N VAL A 52 -12.83 -41.64 55.60
CA VAL A 52 -11.94 -41.60 56.78
C VAL A 52 -12.66 -40.98 57.98
N HIS A 53 -13.39 -39.88 57.76
CA HIS A 53 -14.18 -39.22 58.79
C HIS A 53 -15.28 -40.13 59.35
N HIS A 54 -16.02 -40.80 58.48
CA HIS A 54 -17.07 -41.73 58.87
C HIS A 54 -16.52 -42.89 59.73
N GLN A 55 -15.43 -43.53 59.28
CA GLN A 55 -14.77 -44.59 60.05
C GLN A 55 -14.27 -44.10 61.41
N ALA A 56 -13.75 -42.87 61.48
CA ALA A 56 -13.32 -42.29 62.75
C ALA A 56 -14.52 -42.01 63.68
N LEU A 57 -15.67 -41.60 63.16
CA LEU A 57 -16.88 -41.41 63.96
C LEU A 57 -17.44 -42.72 64.49
N GLU A 58 -17.45 -43.79 63.70
CA GLU A 58 -17.90 -45.13 64.15
C GLU A 58 -17.08 -45.62 65.35
N LEU A 59 -15.79 -45.28 65.40
CA LEU A 59 -14.88 -45.65 66.50
C LEU A 59 -15.01 -44.74 67.74
N LEU A 60 -15.37 -43.47 67.57
CA LEU A 60 -15.37 -42.47 68.65
C LEU A 60 -16.75 -42.23 69.26
N ILE A 61 -17.82 -42.34 68.48
CA ILE A 61 -19.20 -42.11 68.92
C ILE A 61 -19.82 -43.45 69.30
N LEU A 62 -19.50 -43.91 70.51
CA LEU A 62 -20.00 -45.18 71.06
C LEU A 62 -21.49 -45.10 71.45
N PRO A 63 -22.19 -46.26 71.55
CA PRO A 63 -23.62 -46.32 71.90
C PRO A 63 -23.97 -45.84 73.32
N ASP A 64 -23.01 -45.78 74.24
CA ASP A 64 -23.25 -45.61 75.68
C ASP A 64 -23.40 -44.15 76.16
N CYS A 65 -23.32 -43.17 75.27
CA CYS A 65 -23.51 -41.75 75.60
C CYS A 65 -24.98 -41.31 75.57
N SER A 66 -25.31 -40.29 76.37
CA SER A 66 -26.65 -39.67 76.33
C SER A 66 -26.95 -39.07 74.94
N PRO A 67 -28.22 -39.01 74.51
CA PRO A 67 -28.59 -38.44 73.20
C PRO A 67 -28.06 -37.02 73.00
N VAL A 68 -28.12 -36.19 74.04
CA VAL A 68 -27.65 -34.79 74.03
C VAL A 68 -26.13 -34.71 73.80
N THR A 69 -25.36 -35.60 74.44
CA THR A 69 -23.91 -35.67 74.27
C THR A 69 -23.53 -36.14 72.85
N ARG A 70 -24.30 -37.09 72.30
CA ARG A 70 -24.10 -37.59 70.93
C ARG A 70 -24.33 -36.50 69.89
N ASP A 71 -25.41 -35.73 70.03
CA ASP A 71 -25.71 -34.62 69.11
C ASP A 71 -24.62 -33.54 69.18
N GLU A 72 -24.14 -33.21 70.38
CA GLU A 72 -23.05 -32.23 70.53
C GLU A 72 -21.73 -32.71 69.93
N MET A 73 -21.38 -33.99 70.09
CA MET A 73 -20.20 -34.59 69.47
C MET A 73 -20.32 -34.62 67.94
N THR A 74 -21.51 -34.88 67.42
CA THR A 74 -21.77 -34.90 65.97
C THR A 74 -21.59 -33.51 65.36
N LEU A 75 -22.11 -32.47 66.01
CA LEU A 75 -21.91 -31.07 65.58
C LEU A 75 -20.43 -30.67 65.62
N ARG A 76 -19.68 -31.09 66.65
CA ARG A 76 -18.22 -30.82 66.74
C ARG A 76 -17.45 -31.55 65.63
N ALA A 77 -17.83 -32.79 65.34
CA ALA A 77 -17.26 -33.54 64.23
C ALA A 77 -17.52 -32.89 62.86
N GLU A 78 -18.72 -32.34 62.64
CA GLU A 78 -19.06 -31.59 61.42
C GLU A 78 -18.16 -30.38 61.23
N VAL A 79 -17.92 -29.60 62.30
CA VAL A 79 -17.00 -28.44 62.25
C VAL A 79 -15.58 -28.88 61.90
N PHE A 80 -15.10 -29.97 62.51
CA PHE A 80 -13.78 -30.53 62.21
C PHE A 80 -13.67 -31.00 60.75
N PHE A 81 -14.68 -31.73 60.25
CA PHE A 81 -14.70 -32.21 58.87
C PHE A 81 -14.74 -31.06 57.87
N THR A 82 -15.57 -30.05 58.15
CA THR A 82 -15.71 -28.86 57.30
C THR A 82 -14.38 -28.13 57.16
N GLU A 83 -13.61 -27.97 58.23
CA GLU A 83 -12.25 -27.41 58.11
C GLU A 83 -11.31 -28.34 57.34
N ALA A 84 -11.37 -29.66 57.60
CA ALA A 84 -10.48 -30.62 56.97
C ALA A 84 -10.66 -30.72 55.44
N ILE A 85 -11.84 -30.41 54.91
CA ILE A 85 -12.07 -30.39 53.45
C ILE A 85 -11.66 -29.06 52.79
N VAL A 86 -11.44 -27.98 53.56
CA VAL A 86 -11.11 -26.64 53.00
C VAL A 86 -9.90 -26.66 52.05
N PRO A 87 -8.76 -27.32 52.38
CA PRO A 87 -7.62 -27.39 51.46
C PRO A 87 -7.95 -28.10 50.15
N ILE A 88 -8.72 -29.20 50.21
CA ILE A 88 -9.14 -29.99 49.04
C ILE A 88 -10.02 -29.13 48.13
N GLU A 89 -11.07 -28.53 48.67
CA GLU A 89 -12.00 -27.69 47.91
C GLU A 89 -11.32 -26.45 47.30
N LYS A 90 -10.34 -25.86 48.01
CA LYS A 90 -9.53 -24.76 47.47
C LYS A 90 -8.74 -25.20 46.24
N THR A 91 -8.08 -26.37 46.27
CA THR A 91 -7.35 -26.86 45.10
C THR A 91 -8.26 -27.13 43.91
N HIS A 92 -9.45 -27.70 44.15
CA HIS A 92 -10.44 -27.92 43.09
C HIS A 92 -10.90 -26.60 42.45
N ARG A 93 -11.22 -25.60 43.28
CA ARG A 93 -11.61 -24.27 42.78
C ARG A 93 -10.50 -23.63 41.94
N PHE A 94 -9.25 -23.68 42.39
CA PHE A 94 -8.12 -23.17 41.58
C PHE A 94 -7.98 -23.90 40.24
N ALA A 95 -8.19 -25.22 40.22
CA ALA A 95 -8.13 -25.99 38.98
C ALA A 95 -9.26 -25.59 38.00
N LEU A 96 -10.47 -25.34 38.50
CA LEU A 96 -11.59 -24.85 37.70
C LEU A 96 -11.33 -23.44 37.14
N GLU A 97 -10.83 -22.53 37.96
CA GLU A 97 -10.45 -21.17 37.54
C GLU A 97 -9.37 -21.21 36.46
N ALA A 98 -8.29 -21.97 36.69
CA ALA A 98 -7.22 -22.13 35.70
C ALA A 98 -7.70 -22.76 34.39
N HIS A 99 -8.65 -23.70 34.46
CA HIS A 99 -9.24 -24.31 33.27
C HIS A 99 -10.07 -23.29 32.47
N ALA A 100 -10.89 -22.49 33.14
CA ALA A 100 -11.67 -21.43 32.51
C ALA A 100 -10.76 -20.38 31.85
N ASP A 101 -9.68 -19.96 32.52
CA ASP A 101 -8.69 -19.03 31.98
C ASP A 101 -7.99 -19.61 30.73
N LEU A 102 -7.64 -20.89 30.77
CA LEU A 102 -7.04 -21.58 29.63
C LEU A 102 -7.99 -21.66 28.44
N GLN A 103 -9.27 -21.97 28.67
CA GLN A 103 -10.28 -21.99 27.60
C GLN A 103 -10.44 -20.60 26.97
N GLN A 104 -10.55 -19.55 27.78
CA GLN A 104 -10.64 -18.18 27.28
C GLN A 104 -9.40 -17.80 26.46
N LEU A 105 -8.20 -18.20 26.89
CA LEU A 105 -6.97 -17.94 26.14
C LEU A 105 -6.95 -18.70 24.81
N GLN A 106 -7.39 -19.96 24.79
CA GLN A 106 -7.48 -20.76 23.58
C GLN A 106 -8.44 -20.15 22.56
N GLU A 107 -9.61 -19.68 23.00
CA GLU A 107 -10.58 -18.99 22.14
C GLU A 107 -9.99 -17.71 21.55
N ARG A 108 -9.33 -16.89 22.39
CA ARG A 108 -8.67 -15.65 21.93
C ARG A 108 -7.55 -15.92 20.94
N LEU A 109 -6.76 -16.97 21.16
CA LEU A 109 -5.71 -17.39 20.21
C LEU A 109 -6.30 -17.91 18.91
N GLY A 110 -7.40 -18.67 18.98
CA GLY A 110 -8.15 -19.13 17.81
C GLY A 110 -8.63 -17.95 16.96
N GLN A 111 -9.30 -16.98 17.58
CA GLN A 111 -9.78 -15.78 16.90
C GLN A 111 -8.62 -14.99 16.26
N ARG A 112 -7.55 -14.73 17.03
CA ARG A 112 -6.37 -14.01 16.50
C ARG A 112 -5.70 -14.73 15.34
N THR A 113 -5.69 -16.07 15.35
CA THR A 113 -5.11 -16.86 14.27
C THR A 113 -5.96 -16.74 13.00
N MET A 114 -7.29 -16.74 13.13
CA MET A 114 -8.20 -16.49 12.02
C MET A 114 -8.04 -15.08 11.45
N ASP A 115 -8.05 -14.06 12.31
CA ASP A 115 -7.88 -12.66 11.90
C ASP A 115 -6.55 -12.45 11.16
N LEU A 116 -5.46 -13.06 11.64
CA LEU A 116 -4.15 -13.01 10.99
C LEU A 116 -4.13 -13.75 9.65
N ALA A 117 -4.80 -14.90 9.54
CA ALA A 117 -4.89 -15.65 8.29
C ALA A 117 -5.66 -14.86 7.21
N ASP A 118 -6.76 -14.21 7.59
CA ASP A 118 -7.54 -13.38 6.68
C ASP A 118 -6.75 -12.13 6.25
N SER A 119 -6.11 -11.42 7.20
CA SER A 119 -5.26 -10.28 6.86
C SER A 119 -4.08 -10.66 5.97
N ASN A 120 -3.48 -11.84 6.16
CA ASN A 120 -2.40 -12.32 5.31
C ASN A 120 -2.90 -12.60 3.87
N ARG A 121 -4.09 -13.20 3.74
CA ARG A 121 -4.72 -13.43 2.43
C ARG A 121 -4.96 -12.10 1.69
N ASP A 122 -5.51 -11.10 2.38
CA ASP A 122 -5.76 -9.78 1.81
C ASP A 122 -4.46 -9.09 1.37
N LEU A 123 -3.41 -9.19 2.19
CA LEU A 123 -2.09 -8.64 1.85
C LEU A 123 -1.48 -9.34 0.63
N GLN A 124 -1.57 -10.67 0.54
CA GLN A 124 -1.07 -11.43 -0.62
C GLN A 124 -1.82 -11.07 -1.91
N GLN A 125 -3.14 -10.89 -1.82
CA GLN A 125 -3.94 -10.41 -2.95
C GLN A 125 -3.49 -9.01 -3.37
N GLY A 126 -3.35 -8.08 -2.42
CA GLY A 126 -2.91 -6.71 -2.69
C GLY A 126 -1.50 -6.64 -3.28
N ILE A 127 -0.58 -7.52 -2.88
CA ILE A 127 0.75 -7.63 -3.49
C ILE A 127 0.63 -8.07 -4.95
N THR A 128 -0.18 -9.11 -5.22
CA THR A 128 -0.37 -9.62 -6.59
C THR A 128 -0.96 -8.55 -7.50
N GLU A 129 -2.00 -7.84 -7.04
CA GLU A 129 -2.62 -6.74 -7.78
C GLU A 129 -1.60 -5.63 -8.09
N ARG A 130 -0.79 -5.21 -7.12
CA ARG A 130 0.25 -4.19 -7.33
C ARG A 130 1.30 -4.64 -8.33
N MET A 131 1.78 -5.88 -8.25
CA MET A 131 2.75 -6.41 -9.21
C MET A 131 2.19 -6.40 -10.64
N THR A 132 0.92 -6.73 -10.82
CA THR A 132 0.29 -6.68 -12.16
C THR A 132 0.15 -5.25 -12.67
N ALA A 133 -0.22 -4.30 -11.80
CA ALA A 133 -0.33 -2.89 -12.15
C ALA A 133 1.03 -2.27 -12.48
N GLU A 134 2.07 -2.60 -11.71
CA GLU A 134 3.44 -2.16 -11.94
C GLU A 134 3.98 -2.67 -13.28
N ALA A 135 3.80 -3.96 -13.59
CA ALA A 135 4.20 -4.51 -14.88
C ALA A 135 3.47 -3.85 -16.07
N ALA A 136 2.18 -3.53 -15.91
CA ALA A 136 1.41 -2.81 -16.92
C ALA A 136 1.90 -1.37 -17.11
N LEU A 137 2.24 -0.67 -16.02
CA LEU A 137 2.80 0.67 -16.05
C LEU A 137 4.18 0.69 -16.71
N GLU A 138 5.08 -0.23 -16.34
CA GLU A 138 6.40 -0.35 -16.98
C GLU A 138 6.28 -0.61 -18.49
N HIS A 139 5.32 -1.43 -18.91
CA HIS A 139 5.07 -1.66 -20.33
C HIS A 139 4.58 -0.40 -21.04
N SER A 140 3.60 0.28 -20.45
CA SER A 140 3.05 1.54 -20.98
C SER A 140 4.13 2.62 -21.08
N GLU A 141 4.97 2.78 -20.05
CA GLU A 141 6.08 3.73 -20.02
C GLU A 141 7.05 3.45 -21.17
N ARG A 142 7.47 2.19 -21.34
CA ARG A 142 8.34 1.78 -22.45
C ARG A 142 7.75 2.14 -23.82
N VAL A 143 6.47 1.83 -24.04
CA VAL A 143 5.78 2.15 -25.30
C VAL A 143 5.70 3.66 -25.50
N SER A 144 5.34 4.42 -24.47
CA SER A 144 5.25 5.88 -24.54
C SER A 144 6.61 6.53 -24.83
N SER A 145 7.69 6.03 -24.23
CA SER A 145 9.05 6.52 -24.51
C SER A 145 9.47 6.25 -25.96
N GLN A 146 9.14 5.06 -26.49
CA GLN A 146 9.40 4.71 -27.89
C GLN A 146 8.64 5.64 -28.86
N LEU A 147 7.33 5.81 -28.66
CA LEU A 147 6.50 6.69 -29.48
C LEU A 147 6.99 8.15 -29.43
N LEU A 148 7.42 8.62 -28.25
CA LEU A 148 7.98 9.97 -28.12
C LEU A 148 9.28 10.12 -28.91
N GLN A 149 10.13 9.09 -28.89
CA GLN A 149 11.38 9.10 -29.67
C GLN A 149 11.09 9.10 -31.17
N GLU A 150 10.16 8.26 -31.65
CA GLU A 150 9.72 8.23 -33.05
C GLU A 150 9.13 9.57 -33.48
N SER A 151 8.29 10.18 -32.66
CA SER A 151 7.71 11.50 -32.93
C SER A 151 8.79 12.58 -33.07
N ARG A 152 9.83 12.55 -32.23
CA ARG A 152 10.95 13.50 -32.32
C ARG A 152 11.78 13.31 -33.60
N VAL A 153 12.02 12.06 -34.00
CA VAL A 153 12.72 11.76 -35.25
C VAL A 153 11.91 12.27 -36.45
N LEU A 154 10.60 12.00 -36.48
CA LEU A 154 9.73 12.47 -37.55
C LEU A 154 9.66 14.01 -37.61
N GLU A 155 9.59 14.67 -36.46
CA GLU A 155 9.61 16.14 -36.39
C GLU A 155 10.91 16.71 -37.00
N GLN A 156 12.07 16.10 -36.70
CA GLN A 156 13.33 16.51 -37.29
C GLN A 156 13.38 16.28 -38.80
N GLN A 157 12.83 15.15 -39.28
CA GLN A 157 12.73 14.86 -40.71
C GLN A 157 11.85 15.89 -41.42
N LEU A 158 10.68 16.21 -40.88
CA LEU A 158 9.78 17.23 -41.43
C LEU A 158 10.44 18.60 -41.47
N LYS A 159 11.14 19.01 -40.39
CA LYS A 159 11.92 20.25 -40.38
C LYS A 159 13.01 20.26 -41.44
N GLY A 160 13.69 19.13 -41.65
CA GLY A 160 14.69 18.96 -42.70
C GLY A 160 14.10 19.11 -44.10
N MET A 161 13.00 18.42 -44.38
CA MET A 161 12.29 18.51 -45.68
C MET A 161 11.78 19.92 -45.95
N ALA A 162 11.18 20.57 -44.95
CA ALA A 162 10.71 21.95 -45.08
C ALA A 162 11.85 22.92 -45.42
N ARG A 163 13.01 22.78 -44.78
CA ARG A 163 14.21 23.57 -45.12
C ARG A 163 14.70 23.31 -46.54
N HIS A 164 14.69 22.05 -46.99
CA HIS A 164 15.08 21.71 -48.36
C HIS A 164 14.14 22.32 -49.40
N ILE A 165 12.83 22.25 -49.18
CA ILE A 165 11.84 22.88 -50.06
C ILE A 165 12.04 24.39 -50.09
N MET A 166 12.15 25.04 -48.93
CA MET A 166 12.38 26.49 -48.86
C MET A 166 13.68 26.92 -49.55
N ALA A 167 14.75 26.13 -49.43
CA ALA A 167 16.00 26.41 -50.13
C ALA A 167 15.87 26.25 -51.65
N ALA A 168 15.16 25.22 -52.12
CA ALA A 168 14.91 25.00 -53.54
C ALA A 168 14.02 26.11 -54.12
N ASP A 169 12.93 26.47 -53.45
CA ASP A 169 12.02 27.56 -53.84
C ASP A 169 12.76 28.90 -53.88
N GLU A 170 13.66 29.17 -52.94
CA GLU A 170 14.45 30.40 -52.95
C GLU A 170 15.40 30.47 -54.15
N VAL A 171 16.01 29.35 -54.52
CA VAL A 171 16.85 29.24 -55.73
C VAL A 171 16.00 29.47 -56.98
N GLU A 172 14.84 28.83 -57.08
CA GLU A 172 13.93 28.99 -58.21
C GLU A 172 13.41 30.43 -58.32
N ARG A 173 13.02 31.05 -57.19
CA ARG A 173 12.61 32.46 -57.14
C ARG A 173 13.68 33.40 -57.66
N LYS A 174 14.94 33.18 -57.26
CA LYS A 174 16.09 33.98 -57.74
C LYS A 174 16.31 33.79 -59.24
N MET A 175 16.26 32.54 -59.72
CA MET A 175 16.41 32.23 -61.14
C MET A 175 15.29 32.87 -61.97
N MET A 176 14.04 32.75 -61.55
CA MET A 176 12.90 33.39 -62.20
C MET A 176 13.02 34.91 -62.19
N SER A 177 13.43 35.51 -61.08
CA SER A 177 13.63 36.96 -60.98
C SER A 177 14.67 37.46 -61.99
N LEU A 178 15.81 36.79 -62.09
CA LEU A 178 16.85 37.10 -63.06
C LEU A 178 16.35 36.94 -64.51
N GLN A 179 15.70 35.82 -64.82
CA GLN A 179 15.16 35.58 -66.16
C GLN A 179 14.10 36.63 -66.54
N LEU A 180 13.16 36.93 -65.65
CA LEU A 180 12.14 37.95 -65.87
C LEU A 180 12.77 39.33 -66.10
N HIS A 181 13.78 39.67 -65.31
CA HIS A 181 14.51 40.92 -65.47
C HIS A 181 15.16 41.01 -66.84
N ASP A 182 15.87 39.96 -67.27
CA ASP A 182 16.55 39.94 -68.57
C ASP A 182 15.55 40.00 -69.73
N ASP A 183 14.44 39.25 -69.67
CA ASP A 183 13.38 39.25 -70.68
C ASP A 183 12.72 40.64 -70.80
N ILE A 184 12.43 41.29 -69.66
CA ILE A 184 11.90 42.66 -69.64
C ILE A 184 12.93 43.64 -70.19
N GLY A 185 14.19 43.57 -69.76
CA GLY A 185 15.28 44.42 -70.23
C GLY A 185 15.50 44.33 -71.74
N GLN A 186 15.51 43.11 -72.29
CA GLN A 186 15.58 42.87 -73.73
C GLN A 186 14.37 43.46 -74.47
N THR A 187 13.16 43.29 -73.94
CA THR A 187 11.93 43.84 -74.54
C THR A 187 11.98 45.37 -74.57
N LEU A 188 12.38 46.00 -73.46
CA LEU A 188 12.52 47.46 -73.36
C LEU A 188 13.61 47.98 -74.31
N LEU A 189 14.73 47.28 -74.45
CA LEU A 189 15.78 47.64 -75.42
C LEU A 189 15.24 47.59 -76.87
N GLY A 190 14.49 46.55 -77.22
CA GLY A 190 13.86 46.44 -78.54
C GLY A 190 12.89 47.60 -78.82
N ILE A 191 12.11 48.01 -77.82
CA ILE A 191 11.24 49.19 -77.90
C ILE A 191 12.07 50.46 -78.06
N HIS A 192 13.13 50.64 -77.26
CA HIS A 192 13.99 51.83 -77.30
C HIS A 192 14.63 52.01 -78.68
N VAL A 193 15.18 50.94 -79.26
CA VAL A 193 15.76 50.94 -80.61
C VAL A 193 14.72 51.33 -81.65
N ARG A 194 13.51 50.73 -81.61
CA ARG A 194 12.41 51.10 -82.52
C ARG A 194 12.00 52.56 -82.38
N LEU A 195 11.95 53.09 -81.16
CA LEU A 195 11.67 54.52 -80.92
C LEU A 195 12.77 55.42 -81.47
N LEU A 196 14.06 55.02 -81.36
CA LEU A 196 15.17 55.77 -81.98
C LEU A 196 15.06 55.79 -83.51
N THR A 197 14.71 54.66 -84.13
CA THR A 197 14.45 54.60 -85.59
C THR A 197 13.29 55.50 -85.98
N LEU A 198 12.16 55.42 -85.29
CA LEU A 198 11.00 56.28 -85.52
C LEU A 198 11.33 57.77 -85.32
N LYS A 199 12.16 58.11 -84.33
CA LYS A 199 12.63 59.48 -84.10
C LYS A 199 13.45 59.99 -85.29
N ALA A 200 14.38 59.18 -85.77
CA ALA A 200 15.19 59.52 -86.94
C ALA A 200 14.32 59.77 -88.18
N GLU A 201 13.30 58.94 -88.40
CA GLU A 201 12.34 59.09 -89.51
C GLU A 201 11.40 60.31 -89.33
N ALA A 202 10.99 60.64 -88.10
CA ALA A 202 10.06 61.73 -87.80
C ALA A 202 10.69 63.15 -87.85
N THR A 203 12.03 63.26 -87.75
CA THR A 203 12.74 64.56 -87.76
C THR A 203 12.54 65.41 -89.00
N ALA A 204 11.97 64.86 -90.09
CA ALA A 204 11.73 65.57 -91.33
C ALA A 204 10.31 66.15 -91.50
N LYS A 205 9.30 65.79 -90.67
CA LYS A 205 7.88 66.11 -91.01
C LYS A 205 6.93 66.51 -89.87
N ASP A 206 7.19 66.24 -88.59
CA ASP A 206 6.22 66.58 -87.53
C ASP A 206 6.86 66.82 -86.14
N GLY A 207 6.75 68.05 -85.63
CA GLY A 207 7.38 68.48 -84.37
C GLY A 207 6.69 67.92 -83.12
N VAL A 208 5.38 67.68 -83.18
CA VAL A 208 4.60 67.14 -82.04
C VAL A 208 4.92 65.66 -81.84
N LEU A 209 5.02 64.88 -82.92
CA LEU A 209 5.39 63.46 -82.88
C LEU A 209 6.80 63.26 -82.31
N ASN A 210 7.75 64.13 -82.66
CA ASN A 210 9.12 64.05 -82.15
C ASN A 210 9.18 64.32 -80.63
N GLN A 211 8.31 65.22 -80.13
CA GLN A 211 8.20 65.51 -78.70
C GLN A 211 7.59 64.34 -77.92
N GLU A 212 6.54 63.69 -78.43
CA GLU A 212 5.93 62.48 -77.83
C GLU A 212 6.90 61.28 -77.83
N ILE A 213 7.68 61.09 -78.91
CA ILE A 213 8.73 60.06 -78.95
C ILE A 213 9.81 60.33 -77.89
N ALA A 214 10.21 61.59 -77.70
CA ALA A 214 11.19 61.95 -76.67
C ALA A 214 10.67 61.75 -75.25
N ILE A 215 9.38 62.02 -74.99
CA ILE A 215 8.73 61.73 -73.70
C ILE A 215 8.69 60.22 -73.46
N THR A 216 8.29 59.44 -74.46
CA THR A 216 8.22 57.98 -74.36
C THR A 216 9.60 57.36 -74.12
N GLN A 217 10.65 57.87 -74.79
CA GLN A 217 12.04 57.45 -74.55
C GLN A 217 12.48 57.71 -73.10
N ARG A 218 12.15 58.88 -72.56
CA ARG A 218 12.51 59.24 -71.18
C ARG A 218 11.80 58.36 -70.14
N LEU A 219 10.51 58.08 -70.34
CA LEU A 219 9.76 57.15 -69.48
C LEU A 219 10.31 55.72 -69.55
N LEU A 220 10.78 55.30 -70.72
CA LEU A 220 11.40 54.00 -70.92
C LEU A 220 12.76 53.91 -70.20
N GLU A 221 13.59 54.95 -70.30
CA GLU A 221 14.86 55.05 -69.57
C GLU A 221 14.65 55.04 -68.05
N GLU A 222 13.60 55.70 -67.56
CA GLU A 222 13.22 55.67 -66.15
C GLU A 222 12.78 54.26 -65.72
N SER A 223 11.96 53.59 -66.53
CA SER A 223 11.52 52.21 -66.28
C SER A 223 12.71 51.23 -66.21
N VAL A 224 13.68 51.35 -67.12
CA VAL A 224 14.91 50.53 -67.10
C VAL A 224 15.72 50.76 -65.83
N LYS A 225 15.84 52.02 -65.36
CA LYS A 225 16.53 52.32 -64.10
C LYS A 225 15.85 51.68 -62.90
N THR A 226 14.52 51.77 -62.81
CA THR A 226 13.75 51.14 -61.72
C THR A 226 13.93 49.62 -61.73
N ILE A 227 13.84 48.98 -62.90
CA ILE A 227 14.00 47.52 -63.04
C ILE A 227 15.41 47.06 -62.64
N ASN A 228 16.46 47.77 -63.07
CA ASN A 228 17.84 47.47 -62.67
C ASN A 228 18.07 47.68 -61.16
N GLN A 229 17.44 48.68 -60.55
CA GLN A 229 17.52 48.89 -59.10
C GLN A 229 16.86 47.72 -58.33
N PHE A 230 15.66 47.30 -58.75
CA PHE A 230 14.99 46.13 -58.18
C PHE A 230 15.85 44.87 -58.33
N ALA A 231 16.49 44.64 -59.48
CA ALA A 231 17.39 43.50 -59.65
C ALA A 231 18.59 43.52 -58.71
N HIS A 232 19.14 44.70 -58.41
CA HIS A 232 20.24 44.83 -57.47
C HIS A 232 19.79 44.56 -56.03
N GLU A 233 18.60 45.02 -55.62
CA GLU A 233 18.08 44.80 -54.26
C GLU A 233 17.70 43.32 -53.99
N PHE A 234 17.25 42.59 -55.02
CA PHE A 234 16.80 41.19 -54.88
C PHE A 234 17.79 40.14 -55.43
N GLY A 235 18.82 40.56 -56.18
CA GLY A 235 19.81 39.68 -56.83
C GLY A 235 21.14 39.53 -56.09
N ILE A 236 21.41 40.29 -55.03
CA ILE A 236 22.64 40.13 -54.26
C ILE A 236 22.56 38.82 -53.45
N PRO A 237 23.51 37.89 -53.62
CA PRO A 237 23.63 36.75 -52.72
C PRO A 237 23.96 37.31 -51.33
N HIS A 238 23.04 37.19 -50.38
CA HIS A 238 23.40 37.24 -48.97
C HIS A 238 24.23 35.99 -48.68
N GLU A 239 25.55 36.12 -48.80
CA GLU A 239 26.49 35.21 -48.17
C GLU A 239 26.34 35.38 -46.65
N ILE A 240 25.82 34.33 -46.01
CA ILE A 240 25.98 34.03 -44.58
C ILE A 240 26.74 32.70 -44.52
#